data_AF-A0A9P9X0V0-F1
#
_entry.id   AF-A0A9P9X0V0-F1
#
_cell.length_a   1.000
_cell.length_b   1.000
_cell.length_c   1.000
_cell.angle_alpha   90.00
_cell.angle_beta   90.00
_cell.angle_gamma   90.00
#
_symmetry.space_group_name_H-M   'P 1'
#
loop_
_entity.id
_entity.type
_entity.pdbx_description
1 polymer ?
#
loop_
_entity_poly.entity_id
_entity_poly.type
_entity_poly.pdbx_seq_one_letter_code
_entity_poly.pdbx_strand_id
1 'polypeptide(L)'
;MLPPGSPGRKILRFLFGINDRIYNLMWFHDKGITTEHVDHTLGTIMLGDESGAGGHQPQMEPYDDLNARVMSFHLNDMLGTPDKVEMYKEYLCNSTPRFLFWYQLRPGTNFPHFKPPLEYKRDAITEQEGRDKHTQREVDKVKWDKMADHDPRPIVTRSLTESERKAKRQKSAKRRGTNPDITHLIVTRAEEHAASLVCNSTTSYGHDIVSLYEKTYCDMTVKRLHNLCDDVLKDNCIEVQRRTLMGHGGINARGEVSVVGISQKRYNTAAHWEE
;
A
#
# COMPACT_ATOMS: atom_id res chain seq x y z
N MET A 1 -12.03 11.41 -31.79
CA MET A 1 -13.19 11.37 -30.87
C MET A 1 -13.62 9.92 -30.74
N LEU A 2 -13.53 9.36 -29.52
CA LEU A 2 -14.06 8.02 -29.24
C LEU A 2 -15.58 8.10 -28.99
N PRO A 3 -16.36 7.06 -29.33
CA PRO A 3 -17.82 7.08 -29.19
C PRO A 3 -18.28 7.14 -27.73
N PRO A 4 -19.44 7.77 -27.45
CA PRO A 4 -20.00 7.84 -26.10
C PRO A 4 -20.47 6.45 -25.64
N GLY A 5 -20.00 6.00 -24.48
CA GLY A 5 -20.33 4.69 -23.89
C GLY A 5 -19.14 3.72 -23.69
N SER A 6 -17.90 4.18 -23.85
CA SER A 6 -16.72 3.36 -23.49
C SER A 6 -16.45 3.47 -21.99
N PRO A 7 -16.18 2.38 -21.25
CA PRO A 7 -15.76 2.44 -19.85
C PRO A 7 -14.54 3.37 -19.73
N GLY A 8 -14.62 4.32 -18.81
CA GLY A 8 -13.62 5.37 -18.66
C GLY A 8 -12.25 4.79 -18.29
N ARG A 9 -11.25 4.97 -19.16
CA ARG A 9 -9.84 4.66 -18.88
C ARG A 9 -9.35 5.53 -17.72
N LYS A 10 -8.93 4.91 -16.61
CA LYS A 10 -8.28 5.60 -15.47
C LYS A 10 -6.77 5.53 -15.64
N ILE A 11 -6.10 6.68 -15.63
CA ILE A 11 -4.64 6.79 -15.77
C ILE A 11 -4.04 7.17 -14.41
N LEU A 12 -3.27 6.26 -13.82
CA LEU A 12 -2.43 6.40 -12.65
C LEU A 12 -1.05 6.90 -13.09
N ARG A 13 -0.64 8.11 -12.69
CA ARG A 13 0.68 8.67 -13.07
C ARG A 13 1.62 8.66 -11.87
N PHE A 14 2.83 8.13 -12.06
CA PHE A 14 3.91 8.23 -11.08
C PHE A 14 5.02 9.10 -11.64
N LEU A 15 5.48 10.11 -10.88
CA LEU A 15 6.66 10.90 -11.21
C LEU A 15 7.78 10.53 -10.23
N PHE A 16 8.91 10.05 -10.75
CA PHE A 16 10.08 9.74 -9.93
C PHE A 16 11.23 10.68 -10.28
N GLY A 17 11.82 11.30 -9.26
CA GLY A 17 13.05 12.09 -9.39
C GLY A 17 14.31 11.22 -9.25
N ILE A 18 15.38 11.61 -9.92
CA ILE A 18 16.63 10.85 -10.16
C ILE A 18 17.54 10.62 -8.93
N ASN A 19 17.14 11.01 -7.72
CA ASN A 19 18.03 11.10 -6.56
C ASN A 19 18.03 9.86 -5.64
N ASP A 20 17.78 8.65 -6.17
CA ASP A 20 17.76 7.38 -5.39
C ASP A 20 16.86 7.38 -4.14
N ARG A 21 15.90 8.30 -4.05
CA ARG A 21 14.94 8.39 -2.93
C ARG A 21 13.66 7.66 -3.29
N ILE A 22 13.31 6.66 -2.48
CA ILE A 22 12.00 6.02 -2.51
C ILE A 22 10.99 6.99 -1.88
N TYR A 23 10.11 7.57 -2.69
CA TYR A 23 8.98 8.35 -2.19
C TYR A 23 7.80 7.41 -1.94
N ASN A 24 7.19 7.52 -0.76
CA ASN A 24 5.87 6.92 -0.54
C ASN A 24 4.87 7.72 -1.38
N LEU A 25 4.48 7.18 -2.53
CA LEU A 25 3.43 7.81 -3.32
C LEU A 25 2.08 7.39 -2.74
N MET A 26 1.42 8.36 -2.13
CA MET A 26 0.03 8.18 -1.72
C MET A 26 -0.87 8.49 -2.92
N TRP A 27 -1.75 7.55 -3.19
CA TRP A 27 -2.69 7.56 -4.31
C TRP A 27 -3.81 8.58 -4.06
N PHE A 28 -4.10 9.41 -5.06
CA PHE A 28 -5.32 10.20 -5.08
C PHE A 28 -6.07 9.96 -6.40
N HIS A 29 -7.37 9.67 -6.26
CA HIS A 29 -8.29 9.68 -7.38
C HIS A 29 -8.58 11.12 -7.78
N ASP A 30 -7.88 11.63 -8.79
CA ASP A 30 -8.30 12.88 -9.43
C ASP A 30 -9.64 12.66 -10.11
N LYS A 31 -10.68 13.29 -9.54
CA LYS A 31 -12.07 13.37 -9.98
C LYS A 31 -12.92 12.12 -9.78
N GLY A 32 -13.30 11.89 -8.52
CA GLY A 32 -14.53 11.18 -8.16
C GLY A 32 -14.49 9.67 -8.38
N ILE A 33 -14.87 8.93 -7.34
CA ILE A 33 -15.16 7.50 -7.48
C ILE A 33 -16.41 7.38 -8.33
N THR A 34 -16.27 6.97 -9.60
CA THR A 34 -17.40 6.46 -10.38
C THR A 34 -17.93 5.22 -9.66
N THR A 35 -19.25 5.13 -9.46
CA THR A 35 -19.91 3.94 -8.89
C THR A 35 -19.83 2.71 -9.79
N GLU A 36 -19.27 2.85 -10.99
CA GLU A 36 -19.12 1.81 -11.99
C GLU A 36 -17.71 1.19 -11.95
N HIS A 37 -17.69 -0.13 -12.16
CA HIS A 37 -16.49 -0.95 -12.33
C HIS A 37 -15.63 -0.43 -13.49
N VAL A 38 -14.31 -0.47 -13.35
CA VAL A 38 -13.38 -0.07 -14.40
C VAL A 38 -12.49 -1.26 -14.69
N ASP A 39 -12.63 -1.83 -15.88
CA ASP A 39 -12.00 -3.11 -16.28
C ASP A 39 -10.46 -3.09 -16.37
N HIS A 40 -9.84 -1.90 -16.22
CA HIS A 40 -8.40 -1.70 -16.35
C HIS A 40 -7.96 -0.39 -15.69
N THR A 41 -6.83 -0.44 -14.99
CA THR A 41 -6.12 0.75 -14.51
C THR A 41 -4.85 0.93 -15.33
N LEU A 42 -4.61 2.10 -15.91
CA LEU A 42 -3.38 2.41 -16.66
C LEU A 42 -2.36 3.07 -15.75
N GLY A 43 -1.26 2.41 -15.42
CA GLY A 43 -0.09 3.04 -14.80
C GLY A 43 0.81 3.69 -15.84
N THR A 44 1.01 5.00 -15.80
CA THR A 44 2.05 5.72 -16.55
C THR A 44 3.13 6.17 -15.59
N ILE A 45 4.32 5.63 -15.73
CA ILE A 45 5.49 6.09 -14.97
C ILE A 45 6.22 7.12 -15.83
N MET A 46 6.29 8.36 -15.36
CA MET A 46 7.08 9.43 -15.97
C MET A 46 8.37 9.56 -15.18
N LEU A 47 9.49 9.21 -15.83
CA LEU A 47 10.83 9.51 -15.33
C LEU A 47 11.24 10.86 -15.93
N GLY A 48 11.69 11.79 -15.09
CA GLY A 48 12.09 13.12 -15.53
C GLY A 48 13.28 13.65 -14.74
N ASP A 49 14.06 14.52 -15.37
CA ASP A 49 15.15 15.25 -14.74
C ASP A 49 14.77 16.73 -14.51
N GLU A 50 15.73 17.54 -14.09
CA GLU A 50 15.56 18.99 -13.88
C GLU A 50 15.21 19.75 -15.18
N SER A 51 15.39 19.11 -16.34
CA SER A 51 15.07 19.64 -17.66
C SER A 51 13.68 19.23 -18.15
N GLY A 52 12.97 18.36 -17.40
CA GLY A 52 11.61 17.91 -17.68
C GLY A 52 11.47 16.39 -17.82
N ALA A 53 10.23 15.91 -17.92
CA ALA A 53 9.93 14.50 -18.19
C ALA A 53 10.02 14.22 -19.71
N GLY A 54 11.19 13.78 -20.17
CA GLY A 54 11.43 13.40 -21.58
C GLY A 54 11.84 11.93 -21.70
N GLY A 55 11.01 11.11 -22.34
CA GLY A 55 11.31 9.70 -22.62
C GLY A 55 10.11 8.93 -23.17
N HIS A 56 10.34 7.79 -23.82
CA HIS A 56 9.28 6.84 -24.17
C HIS A 56 8.56 6.41 -22.89
N GLN A 57 7.28 6.75 -22.78
CA GLN A 57 6.44 6.48 -21.60
C GLN A 57 6.18 4.97 -21.50
N PRO A 58 6.72 4.24 -20.51
CA PRO A 58 6.26 2.89 -20.24
C PRO A 58 4.82 2.98 -19.73
N GLN A 59 3.89 2.46 -20.53
CA GLN A 59 2.51 2.23 -20.11
C GLN A 59 2.45 0.81 -19.52
N MET A 60 2.04 0.71 -18.26
CA MET A 60 1.73 -0.56 -17.63
C MET A 60 0.20 -0.67 -17.50
N GLU A 61 -0.37 -1.74 -18.04
CA GLU A 61 -1.79 -2.07 -17.89
C GLU A 61 -1.90 -3.28 -16.95
N PRO A 62 -2.01 -3.10 -15.63
CA PRO A 62 -2.46 -4.17 -14.75
C PRO A 62 -3.87 -4.61 -15.15
N TYR A 63 -4.02 -5.91 -15.46
CA TYR A 63 -5.32 -6.55 -15.60
C TYR A 63 -5.98 -6.71 -14.23
N ASP A 64 -7.29 -6.47 -14.16
CA ASP A 64 -8.11 -6.48 -12.93
C ASP A 64 -8.06 -7.78 -12.11
N ASP A 65 -7.67 -8.90 -12.71
CA ASP A 65 -7.56 -10.19 -12.01
C ASP A 65 -6.39 -10.26 -11.02
N LEU A 66 -5.49 -9.28 -11.06
CA LEU A 66 -4.37 -9.18 -10.13
C LEU A 66 -4.85 -8.48 -8.85
N ASN A 67 -5.40 -9.26 -7.91
CA ASN A 67 -5.71 -8.86 -6.52
C ASN A 67 -4.46 -8.46 -5.69
N ALA A 68 -3.46 -7.86 -6.33
CA ALA A 68 -2.21 -7.41 -5.73
C ALA A 68 -2.42 -6.11 -4.97
N ARG A 69 -1.85 -6.04 -3.76
CA ARG A 69 -1.92 -4.84 -2.91
C ARG A 69 -0.70 -3.96 -3.04
N VAL A 70 0.42 -4.54 -3.47
CA VAL A 70 1.72 -3.85 -3.57
C VAL A 70 2.38 -4.27 -4.88
N MET A 71 2.99 -3.31 -5.56
CA MET A 71 3.83 -3.53 -6.73
C MET A 71 5.24 -3.07 -6.38
N SER A 72 6.24 -3.88 -6.70
CA SER A 72 7.65 -3.52 -6.57
C SER A 72 8.33 -3.60 -7.93
N PHE A 73 9.19 -2.65 -8.23
CA PHE A 73 10.00 -2.68 -9.44
C PHE A 73 11.36 -1.99 -9.26
N HIS A 74 12.33 -2.40 -10.06
CA HIS A 74 13.67 -1.82 -10.09
C HIS A 74 13.74 -0.73 -11.16
N LEU A 75 14.01 0.51 -10.76
CA LEU A 75 13.88 1.70 -11.62
C LEU A 75 14.81 1.66 -12.85
N ASN A 76 16.07 1.26 -12.68
CA ASN A 76 17.03 1.17 -13.79
C ASN A 76 16.61 0.15 -14.85
N ASP A 77 15.74 -0.79 -14.48
CA ASP A 77 15.17 -1.78 -15.40
C ASP A 77 13.83 -1.35 -15.99
N MET A 78 13.46 -0.07 -15.85
CA MET A 78 12.29 0.53 -16.50
C MET A 78 12.68 1.57 -17.57
N LEU A 79 13.96 1.68 -17.92
CA LEU A 79 14.44 2.57 -18.97
C LEU A 79 13.96 2.10 -20.36
N GLY A 80 13.54 3.05 -21.20
CA GLY A 80 13.03 2.78 -22.54
C GLY A 80 14.10 2.54 -23.61
N THR A 81 15.32 2.13 -23.24
CA THR A 81 16.39 1.88 -24.21
C THR A 81 16.07 0.63 -25.05
N PRO A 82 16.44 0.59 -26.34
CA PRO A 82 16.20 -0.57 -27.20
C PRO A 82 16.66 -1.90 -26.58
N ASP A 83 17.86 -1.93 -26.00
CA ASP A 83 18.39 -3.11 -25.31
C ASP A 83 17.50 -3.58 -24.14
N LYS A 84 16.93 -2.66 -23.36
CA LYS A 84 16.04 -2.98 -22.22
C LYS A 84 14.67 -3.46 -22.68
N VAL A 85 14.11 -2.84 -23.71
CA VAL A 85 12.81 -3.22 -24.27
C VAL A 85 12.84 -4.67 -24.78
N GLU A 86 13.96 -5.09 -25.38
CA GLU A 86 14.17 -6.47 -25.78
C GLU A 86 14.14 -7.42 -24.57
N MET A 87 14.75 -7.03 -23.45
CA MET A 87 14.78 -7.83 -22.22
C MET A 87 13.41 -7.97 -21.54
N TYR A 88 12.50 -7.01 -21.70
CA TYR A 88 11.21 -7.03 -20.98
C TYR A 88 10.39 -8.27 -21.24
N LYS A 89 10.46 -8.80 -22.46
CA LYS A 89 9.72 -10.01 -22.84
C LYS A 89 10.25 -11.27 -22.14
N GLU A 90 11.52 -11.28 -21.74
CA GLU A 90 12.19 -12.49 -21.27
C GLU A 90 12.45 -12.49 -19.76
N TYR A 91 12.83 -11.34 -19.17
CA TYR A 91 13.37 -11.31 -17.80
C TYR A 91 12.50 -10.57 -16.78
N LEU A 92 11.70 -9.60 -17.22
CA LEU A 92 10.96 -8.74 -16.30
C LEU A 92 9.97 -9.54 -15.45
N CYS A 93 9.22 -10.45 -16.06
CA CYS A 93 8.26 -11.30 -15.38
C CYS A 93 8.90 -12.47 -14.59
N ASN A 94 10.18 -12.76 -14.83
CA ASN A 94 10.91 -13.90 -14.27
C ASN A 94 11.89 -13.50 -13.16
N SER A 95 11.84 -12.24 -12.74
CA SER A 95 12.78 -11.64 -11.80
C SER A 95 12.04 -10.85 -10.74
N THR A 96 11.84 -11.46 -9.58
CA THR A 96 11.16 -10.85 -8.45
C THR A 96 11.81 -9.52 -8.02
N PRO A 97 13.16 -9.37 -7.99
CA PRO A 97 13.79 -8.10 -7.69
C PRO A 97 13.56 -7.01 -8.76
N ARG A 98 13.29 -7.37 -10.03
CA ARG A 98 13.00 -6.39 -11.11
C ARG A 98 11.57 -5.92 -11.11
N PHE A 99 10.63 -6.85 -11.01
CA PHE A 99 9.22 -6.54 -11.11
C PHE A 99 8.38 -7.65 -10.48
N LEU A 100 7.56 -7.30 -9.50
CA LEU A 100 6.60 -8.24 -8.94
C LEU A 100 5.38 -7.55 -8.32
N PHE A 101 4.25 -8.24 -8.45
CA PHE A 101 3.03 -7.99 -7.71
C PHE A 101 2.97 -8.85 -6.44
N TRP A 102 2.71 -8.21 -5.30
CA TRP A 102 2.56 -8.83 -3.99
C TRP A 102 1.11 -8.72 -3.50
N TYR A 103 0.56 -9.83 -3.02
CA TYR A 103 -0.86 -9.90 -2.67
C TYR A 103 -1.16 -9.42 -1.24
N GLN A 104 -0.23 -9.58 -0.30
CA GLN A 104 -0.48 -9.33 1.13
C GLN A 104 0.56 -8.48 1.84
N LEU A 105 1.53 -7.93 1.09
CA LEU A 105 2.64 -7.20 1.70
C LEU A 105 2.15 -5.98 2.49
N ARG A 106 2.77 -5.75 3.64
CA ARG A 106 2.49 -4.60 4.52
C ARG A 106 3.52 -3.47 4.31
N PRO A 107 3.18 -2.21 4.65
CA PRO A 107 4.16 -1.13 4.71
C PRO A 107 5.36 -1.46 5.59
N GLY A 108 6.54 -0.93 5.25
CA GLY A 108 7.80 -1.16 5.99
C GLY A 108 8.49 -2.49 5.70
N THR A 109 8.01 -3.26 4.72
CA THR A 109 8.60 -4.53 4.31
C THR A 109 9.86 -4.31 3.45
N ASN A 110 10.89 -5.13 3.66
CA ASN A 110 12.09 -5.16 2.82
C ASN A 110 11.86 -5.98 1.55
N PHE A 111 11.94 -5.34 0.38
CA PHE A 111 11.81 -6.03 -0.90
C PHE A 111 13.09 -6.79 -1.28
N PRO A 112 12.96 -7.91 -2.02
CA PRO A 112 14.09 -8.54 -2.67
C PRO A 112 14.82 -7.55 -3.58
N HIS A 113 16.13 -7.45 -3.42
CA HIS A 113 17.00 -6.61 -4.25
C HIS A 113 18.24 -7.40 -4.65
N PHE A 114 18.86 -6.98 -5.75
CA PHE A 114 20.06 -7.61 -6.26
C PHE A 114 21.24 -7.44 -5.29
N LYS A 115 21.87 -8.56 -4.94
CA LYS A 115 23.12 -8.61 -4.16
C LYS A 115 24.13 -9.50 -4.88
N PRO A 116 25.21 -8.95 -5.46
CA PRO A 116 25.53 -7.51 -5.57
C PRO A 116 24.57 -6.75 -6.51
N PRO A 117 24.59 -5.40 -6.52
CA PRO A 117 23.87 -4.60 -7.51
C PRO A 117 24.16 -5.07 -8.95
N LEU A 118 23.19 -4.88 -9.83
CA LEU A 118 23.35 -5.20 -11.25
C LEU A 118 24.32 -4.24 -11.92
N GLU A 119 24.99 -4.73 -12.95
CA GLU A 119 25.84 -3.92 -13.82
C GLU A 119 25.28 -3.95 -15.24
N TYR A 120 25.26 -2.80 -15.89
CA TYR A 120 24.68 -2.63 -17.22
C TYR A 120 25.76 -2.35 -18.26
N LYS A 121 25.51 -2.80 -19.49
CA LYS A 121 26.22 -2.33 -20.69
C LYS A 121 25.63 -1.00 -21.12
N ARG A 122 26.39 -0.17 -21.84
CA ARG A 122 25.80 1.00 -22.49
C ARG A 122 25.08 0.57 -23.76
N ASP A 123 23.85 1.03 -23.92
CA ASP A 123 23.04 0.85 -25.12
C ASP A 123 23.71 1.60 -26.28
N ALA A 124 23.83 0.94 -27.43
CA ALA A 124 24.61 1.46 -28.56
C ALA A 124 23.96 2.67 -29.25
N ILE A 125 22.65 2.87 -29.06
CA ILE A 125 21.88 3.92 -29.74
C ILE A 125 21.76 5.15 -28.84
N THR A 126 21.45 4.92 -27.57
CA THR A 126 21.13 5.99 -26.60
C THR A 126 22.29 6.35 -25.70
N GLU A 127 23.35 5.53 -25.67
CA GLU A 127 24.50 5.62 -24.74
C GLU A 127 24.11 5.52 -23.25
N GLN A 128 22.84 5.24 -22.94
CA GLN A 128 22.32 5.04 -21.59
C GLN A 128 22.50 3.59 -21.11
N GLU A 129 22.01 3.25 -19.92
CA GLU A 129 22.02 1.88 -19.43
C GLU A 129 21.15 0.97 -20.31
N GLY A 130 21.79 -0.02 -20.92
CA GLY A 130 21.17 -1.07 -21.73
C GLY A 130 21.05 -2.38 -20.96
N ARG A 131 21.39 -3.49 -21.63
CA ARG A 131 21.27 -4.84 -21.06
C ARG A 131 22.23 -5.09 -19.90
N ASP A 132 21.90 -6.01 -18.99
CA ASP A 132 22.85 -6.39 -17.94
C ASP A 132 24.11 -7.04 -18.53
N LYS A 133 25.23 -6.86 -17.84
CA LYS A 133 26.48 -7.56 -18.15
C LYS A 133 26.40 -9.06 -17.85
N HIS A 134 25.56 -9.46 -16.89
CA HIS A 134 25.52 -10.83 -16.37
C HIS A 134 24.10 -11.41 -16.38
N THR A 135 23.70 -11.94 -17.54
CA THR A 135 22.30 -12.39 -17.77
C THR A 135 21.81 -13.49 -16.84
N GLN A 136 22.70 -14.36 -16.36
CA GLN A 136 22.34 -15.43 -15.42
C GLN A 136 21.96 -14.95 -14.01
N ARG A 137 22.23 -13.68 -13.68
CA ARG A 137 21.80 -13.08 -12.41
C ARG A 137 20.42 -12.44 -12.49
N GLU A 138 19.87 -12.33 -13.71
CA GLU A 138 18.64 -11.61 -13.97
C GLU A 138 17.41 -12.40 -13.52
N VAL A 139 17.46 -13.73 -13.55
CA VAL A 139 16.32 -14.62 -13.28
C VAL A 139 16.32 -15.11 -11.83
N ASP A 140 15.14 -15.22 -11.25
CA ASP A 140 14.94 -15.82 -9.95
C ASP A 140 15.49 -17.25 -9.88
N LYS A 141 16.49 -17.47 -9.02
CA LYS A 141 16.99 -18.82 -8.72
C LYS A 141 16.12 -19.56 -7.70
N VAL A 142 15.19 -18.84 -7.07
CA VAL A 142 14.33 -19.34 -6.01
C VAL A 142 12.90 -18.87 -6.23
N LYS A 143 11.93 -19.70 -5.85
CA LYS A 143 10.53 -19.29 -5.89
C LYS A 143 10.21 -18.39 -4.70
N TRP A 144 9.65 -17.22 -4.92
CA TRP A 144 9.28 -16.29 -3.84
C TRP A 144 7.84 -16.50 -3.36
N ASP A 145 7.61 -16.28 -2.06
CA ASP A 145 6.25 -16.27 -1.49
C ASP A 145 5.54 -14.95 -1.82
N LYS A 146 4.80 -14.94 -2.93
CA LYS A 146 4.01 -13.78 -3.37
C LYS A 146 2.87 -13.41 -2.39
N MET A 147 2.56 -14.31 -1.45
CA MET A 147 1.53 -14.14 -0.42
C MET A 147 2.12 -13.73 0.94
N ALA A 148 3.40 -13.35 0.99
CA ALA A 148 4.03 -12.89 2.22
C ALA A 148 3.32 -11.65 2.78
N ASP A 149 3.14 -11.60 4.10
CA ASP A 149 2.59 -10.44 4.83
C ASP A 149 3.69 -9.50 5.38
N HIS A 150 4.94 -9.94 5.31
CA HIS A 150 6.17 -9.27 5.74
C HIS A 150 7.30 -9.58 4.76
N ASP A 151 8.56 -9.31 5.13
CA ASP A 151 9.77 -9.54 4.33
C ASP A 151 9.69 -10.84 3.53
N PRO A 152 9.51 -10.77 2.19
CA PRO A 152 9.41 -11.93 1.35
C PRO A 152 10.61 -12.82 1.56
N ARG A 153 10.35 -14.13 1.68
CA ARG A 153 11.41 -15.12 1.75
C ARG A 153 11.30 -16.06 0.56
N PRO A 154 12.43 -16.62 0.11
CA PRO A 154 12.41 -17.80 -0.75
C PRO A 154 11.52 -18.85 -0.12
N ILE A 155 10.60 -19.43 -0.91
CA ILE A 155 9.84 -20.61 -0.52
C ILE A 155 10.84 -21.75 -0.41
N VAL A 156 11.39 -21.93 0.77
CA VAL A 156 12.03 -23.18 1.15
C VAL A 156 10.88 -24.15 1.34
N THR A 157 10.72 -25.12 0.44
CA THR A 157 9.71 -26.18 0.52
C THR A 157 10.02 -27.09 1.71
N ARG A 158 9.79 -26.58 2.92
CA ARG A 158 9.52 -27.41 4.09
C ARG A 158 8.01 -27.41 4.21
N SER A 159 7.39 -28.57 3.98
CA SER A 159 5.93 -28.67 4.12
C SER A 159 5.56 -28.23 5.53
N LEU A 160 4.86 -27.10 5.65
CA LEU A 160 4.30 -26.69 6.94
C LEU A 160 3.48 -27.86 7.47
N THR A 161 3.74 -28.23 8.72
CA THR A 161 2.96 -29.24 9.41
C THR A 161 1.51 -28.78 9.52
N GLU A 162 0.60 -29.72 9.67
CA GLU A 162 -0.84 -29.42 9.77
C GLU A 162 -1.15 -28.49 10.96
N SER A 163 -0.38 -28.59 12.04
CA SER A 163 -0.47 -27.70 13.21
C SER A 163 -0.07 -26.26 12.87
N GLU A 164 1.02 -26.05 12.12
CA GLU A 164 1.46 -24.73 11.68
C GLU A 164 0.44 -24.09 10.71
N ARG A 165 -0.12 -24.87 9.79
CA ARG A 165 -1.19 -24.41 8.89
C ARG A 165 -2.44 -23.99 9.66
N LYS A 166 -2.84 -24.77 10.67
CA LYS A 166 -3.97 -24.46 11.54
C LYS A 166 -3.72 -23.19 12.36
N ALA A 167 -2.52 -23.02 12.92
CA ALA A 167 -2.14 -21.82 13.65
C ALA A 167 -2.13 -20.56 12.77
N LYS A 168 -1.64 -20.65 11.53
CA LYS A 168 -1.66 -19.53 10.56
C LYS A 168 -3.10 -19.16 10.19
N ARG A 169 -3.96 -20.14 9.89
CA ARG A 169 -5.39 -19.92 9.63
C ARG A 169 -6.11 -19.27 10.82
N GLN A 170 -5.81 -19.72 12.05
CA GLN A 170 -6.39 -19.13 13.26
C GLN A 170 -5.91 -17.69 13.50
N LYS A 171 -4.63 -17.38 13.23
CA LYS A 171 -4.13 -15.99 13.28
C LYS A 171 -4.80 -15.09 12.26
N SER A 172 -4.96 -15.55 11.01
CA SER A 172 -5.66 -14.78 9.98
C SER A 172 -7.15 -14.62 10.28
N ALA A 173 -7.81 -15.65 10.81
CA ALA A 173 -9.22 -15.59 11.18
C ALA A 173 -9.50 -14.65 12.38
N LYS A 174 -8.52 -14.44 13.25
CA LYS A 174 -8.59 -13.44 14.34
C LYS A 174 -8.36 -12.01 13.86
N ARG A 175 -7.71 -11.81 12.70
CA ARG A 175 -7.58 -10.51 12.02
C ARG A 175 -8.88 -10.16 11.28
N ARG A 176 -10.01 -10.10 11.99
CA ARG A 176 -11.26 -9.53 11.43
C ARG A 176 -11.16 -8.00 11.51
N GLY A 177 -10.84 -7.36 10.38
CA GLY A 177 -10.83 -5.90 10.27
C GLY A 177 -9.81 -5.40 9.25
N THR A 178 -9.96 -4.14 8.84
CA THR A 178 -9.02 -3.46 7.93
C THR A 178 -7.81 -2.84 8.64
N ASN A 179 -7.69 -3.03 9.96
CA ASN A 179 -6.57 -2.56 10.76
C ASN A 179 -5.44 -3.61 10.88
N PRO A 180 -4.21 -3.34 10.38
CA PRO A 180 -3.06 -4.24 10.48
C PRO A 180 -2.50 -4.40 11.90
N ASP A 181 -2.66 -3.40 12.77
CA ASP A 181 -2.22 -3.34 14.17
C ASP A 181 -3.14 -2.42 14.99
N ILE A 182 -3.98 -3.05 15.81
CA ILE A 182 -4.98 -2.39 16.67
C ILE A 182 -4.37 -1.57 17.82
N THR A 183 -3.05 -1.62 18.03
CA THR A 183 -2.36 -0.92 19.12
C THR A 183 -1.62 0.35 18.66
N HIS A 184 -1.67 0.65 17.36
CA HIS A 184 -1.02 1.80 16.74
C HIS A 184 -2.05 2.79 16.18
N LEU A 185 -1.80 4.09 16.39
CA LEU A 185 -2.67 5.20 15.97
C LEU A 185 -1.91 6.14 15.03
N ILE A 186 -2.54 6.55 13.92
CA ILE A 186 -2.03 7.64 13.08
C ILE A 186 -2.73 8.94 13.47
N VAL A 187 -1.98 10.01 13.68
CA VAL A 187 -2.50 11.36 13.96
C VAL A 187 -2.02 12.28 12.86
N THR A 188 -2.94 12.93 12.15
CA THR A 188 -2.64 13.79 10.99
C THR A 188 -3.33 15.14 11.09
N ARG A 189 -2.69 16.19 10.55
CA ARG A 189 -3.31 17.51 10.32
C ARG A 189 -3.67 17.78 8.86
N ALA A 190 -3.14 16.98 7.93
CA ALA A 190 -3.36 17.16 6.49
C ALA A 190 -4.83 16.97 6.11
N GLU A 191 -5.35 17.83 5.23
CA GLU A 191 -6.74 17.81 4.79
C GLU A 191 -7.03 16.59 3.92
N GLU A 192 -6.09 16.20 3.06
CA GLU A 192 -6.17 15.00 2.22
C GLU A 192 -6.23 13.69 3.02
N HIS A 193 -5.87 13.73 4.31
CA HIS A 193 -5.92 12.58 5.23
C HIS A 193 -7.14 12.64 6.17
N ALA A 194 -8.25 13.26 5.74
CA ALA A 194 -9.50 13.24 6.48
C ALA A 194 -9.87 11.80 6.91
N ALA A 195 -10.07 11.59 8.21
CA ALA A 195 -10.43 10.28 8.75
C ALA A 195 -11.81 9.84 8.23
N SER A 196 -12.74 10.77 7.97
CA SER A 196 -14.03 10.48 7.33
C SER A 196 -13.87 9.88 5.92
N LEU A 197 -12.96 10.41 5.11
CA LEU A 197 -12.65 9.88 3.77
C LEU A 197 -12.13 8.45 3.85
N VAL A 198 -11.19 8.18 4.76
CA VAL A 198 -10.61 6.84 4.96
C VAL A 198 -11.65 5.87 5.53
N CYS A 199 -12.47 6.30 6.50
CA CYS A 199 -13.45 5.44 7.17
C CYS A 199 -14.58 4.99 6.25
N ASN A 200 -15.07 5.90 5.41
CA ASN A 200 -16.20 5.64 4.52
C ASN A 200 -15.81 4.84 3.27
N SER A 201 -14.52 4.75 2.96
CA SER A 201 -14.05 3.91 1.85
C SER A 201 -14.24 2.43 2.18
N THR A 202 -14.85 1.67 1.27
CA THR A 202 -15.03 0.22 1.42
C THR A 202 -13.70 -0.54 1.29
N THR A 203 -12.76 0.01 0.52
CA THR A 203 -11.48 -0.62 0.19
C THR A 203 -10.31 -0.15 1.04
N SER A 204 -10.49 0.92 1.84
CA SER A 204 -9.43 1.43 2.72
C SER A 204 -8.92 0.36 3.69
N TYR A 205 -7.60 0.36 3.89
CA TYR A 205 -6.87 -0.54 4.76
C TYR A 205 -5.75 0.25 5.44
N GLY A 206 -5.63 0.13 6.77
CA GLY A 206 -4.66 0.93 7.50
C GLY A 206 -4.93 0.94 9.00
N HIS A 207 -4.00 1.53 9.75
CA HIS A 207 -4.16 1.75 11.19
C HIS A 207 -5.34 2.68 11.48
N ASP A 208 -5.79 2.68 12.73
CA ASP A 208 -6.79 3.66 13.15
C ASP A 208 -6.21 5.08 13.00
N ILE A 209 -7.04 6.03 12.57
CA ILE A 209 -6.58 7.36 12.18
C ILE A 209 -7.38 8.44 12.89
N VAL A 210 -6.68 9.46 13.38
CA VAL A 210 -7.20 10.71 13.93
C VAL A 210 -6.87 11.82 12.97
N SER A 211 -7.88 12.51 12.45
CA SER A 211 -7.70 13.77 11.74
C SER A 211 -7.98 14.94 12.66
N LEU A 212 -6.95 15.74 12.91
CA LEU A 212 -7.04 16.97 13.70
C LEU A 212 -7.74 18.10 12.94
N TYR A 213 -7.79 18.02 11.61
CA TYR A 213 -8.46 19.00 10.74
C TYR A 213 -9.98 18.96 10.91
N GLU A 214 -10.58 17.79 10.68
CA GLU A 214 -12.04 17.59 10.85
C GLU A 214 -12.44 17.24 12.29
N LYS A 215 -11.46 17.10 13.19
CA LYS A 215 -11.65 16.68 14.59
C LYS A 215 -12.41 15.35 14.70
N THR A 216 -12.09 14.40 13.82
CA THR A 216 -12.67 13.05 13.87
C THR A 216 -11.62 11.94 13.93
N TYR A 217 -12.07 10.76 14.32
CA TYR A 217 -11.30 9.53 14.40
C TYR A 217 -12.05 8.41 13.71
N CYS A 218 -11.32 7.58 12.97
CA CYS A 218 -11.84 6.35 12.39
C CYS A 218 -11.26 5.12 13.10
N ASP A 219 -12.15 4.31 13.66
CA ASP A 219 -11.82 2.94 14.03
C ASP A 219 -11.82 2.07 12.76
N MET A 220 -10.64 1.80 12.22
CA MET A 220 -10.44 0.97 11.03
C MET A 220 -10.65 -0.52 11.28
N THR A 221 -10.87 -0.94 12.53
CA THR A 221 -11.25 -2.34 12.83
C THR A 221 -12.70 -2.60 12.44
N VAL A 222 -13.58 -1.63 12.73
CA VAL A 222 -15.02 -1.72 12.49
C VAL A 222 -15.55 -0.70 11.47
N LYS A 223 -14.67 0.11 10.87
CA LYS A 223 -14.97 1.25 9.98
C LYS A 223 -16.03 2.18 10.57
N ARG A 224 -15.78 2.68 11.78
CA ARG A 224 -16.69 3.59 12.48
C ARG A 224 -16.02 4.92 12.80
N LEU A 225 -16.70 6.01 12.48
CA LEU A 225 -16.28 7.36 12.81
C LEU A 225 -16.70 7.73 14.24
N HIS A 226 -15.81 8.40 14.96
CA HIS A 226 -16.08 9.04 16.24
C HIS A 226 -15.52 10.47 16.25
N ASN A 227 -16.04 11.32 17.13
CA ASN A 227 -15.53 12.68 17.31
C ASN A 227 -14.31 12.69 18.24
N LEU A 228 -13.52 13.76 18.18
CA LEU A 228 -12.51 14.05 19.18
C LEU A 228 -13.17 14.61 20.43
N CYS A 229 -12.63 14.30 21.60
CA CYS A 229 -13.15 14.85 22.84
C CYS A 229 -12.85 16.36 22.93
N ASP A 230 -13.83 17.12 23.36
CA ASP A 230 -13.70 18.55 23.66
C ASP A 230 -14.43 18.89 24.98
N ASP A 231 -14.52 20.18 25.32
CA ASP A 231 -15.15 20.62 26.57
C ASP A 231 -16.65 20.26 26.65
N VAL A 232 -17.30 20.06 25.49
CA VAL A 232 -18.72 19.75 25.35
C VAL A 232 -18.93 18.24 25.19
N LEU A 233 -18.14 17.58 24.35
CA LEU A 233 -18.19 16.17 24.00
C LEU A 233 -17.17 15.38 24.83
N LYS A 234 -17.63 14.83 25.95
CA LYS A 234 -16.82 14.00 26.85
C LYS A 234 -17.05 12.48 26.68
N ASP A 235 -18.13 12.11 26.00
CA ASP A 235 -18.56 10.73 25.80
C ASP A 235 -18.45 10.30 24.34
N ASN A 236 -18.15 9.01 24.10
CA ASN A 236 -18.03 8.38 22.78
C ASN A 236 -17.05 9.10 21.82
N CYS A 237 -16.01 9.68 22.40
CA CYS A 237 -15.02 10.48 21.70
C CYS A 237 -13.60 9.94 21.98
N ILE A 238 -12.63 10.31 21.14
CA ILE A 238 -11.23 9.97 21.37
C ILE A 238 -10.48 11.14 22.01
N GLU A 239 -9.77 10.86 23.11
CA GLU A 239 -8.86 11.81 23.73
C GLU A 239 -7.46 11.59 23.14
N VAL A 240 -7.05 12.48 22.23
CA VAL A 240 -5.81 12.32 21.44
C VAL A 240 -4.57 12.26 22.32
N GLN A 241 -4.49 13.10 23.35
CA GLN A 241 -3.33 13.16 24.25
C GLN A 241 -3.13 11.85 25.03
N ARG A 242 -4.24 11.26 25.50
CA ARG A 242 -4.23 9.99 26.22
C ARG A 242 -4.31 8.77 25.31
N ARG A 243 -4.50 8.98 24.01
CA ARG A 243 -4.64 7.95 22.97
C ARG A 243 -5.65 6.88 23.40
N THR A 244 -6.78 7.33 23.91
CA THR A 244 -7.80 6.46 24.48
C THR A 244 -9.17 6.85 23.95
N LEU A 245 -9.92 5.88 23.43
CA LEU A 245 -11.32 6.03 23.08
C LEU A 245 -12.16 5.95 24.37
N MET A 246 -12.88 7.03 24.66
CA MET A 246 -13.79 7.14 25.80
C MET A 246 -15.13 6.53 25.39
N GLY A 247 -15.34 5.25 25.72
CA GLY A 247 -16.63 4.60 25.51
C GLY A 247 -17.66 5.03 26.55
N HIS A 248 -18.93 5.10 26.16
CA HIS A 248 -20.02 5.16 27.13
C HIS A 248 -20.09 3.82 27.88
N GLY A 249 -20.28 3.86 29.21
CA GLY A 249 -20.46 2.67 30.03
C GLY A 249 -21.57 1.80 29.43
N GLY A 250 -21.27 0.50 29.25
CA GLY A 250 -22.29 -0.43 28.79
C GLY A 250 -23.47 -0.42 29.74
N ILE A 251 -24.69 -0.33 29.19
CA ILE A 251 -25.89 -0.52 29.99
C ILE A 251 -25.89 -1.99 30.42
N ASN A 252 -25.77 -2.27 31.72
CA ASN A 252 -25.83 -3.64 32.22
C ASN A 252 -27.24 -4.22 31.98
N ALA A 253 -27.41 -5.53 32.19
CA ALA A 253 -28.70 -6.20 32.00
C ALA A 253 -29.86 -5.64 32.86
N ARG A 254 -29.59 -4.68 33.75
CA ARG A 254 -30.56 -3.98 34.60
C ARG A 254 -30.89 -2.57 34.13
N GLY A 255 -30.34 -2.10 33.00
CA GLY A 255 -30.61 -0.75 32.51
C GLY A 255 -29.76 0.35 33.16
N GLU A 256 -28.78 -0.01 34.00
CA GLU A 256 -27.91 0.95 34.66
C GLU A 256 -26.62 1.14 33.87
N VAL A 257 -26.12 2.39 33.83
CA VAL A 257 -24.81 2.71 33.24
C VAL A 257 -23.74 2.02 34.07
N SER A 258 -23.14 0.96 33.52
CA SER A 258 -22.09 0.22 34.20
C SER A 258 -20.72 0.65 33.70
N VAL A 259 -19.82 0.96 34.63
CA VAL A 259 -18.39 1.14 34.36
C VAL A 259 -17.75 -0.20 33.92
N VAL A 260 -18.39 -1.32 34.27
CA VAL A 260 -17.98 -2.68 33.93
C VAL A 260 -18.41 -3.01 32.51
N GLY A 261 -17.65 -2.50 31.53
CA GLY A 261 -17.93 -2.73 30.11
C GLY A 261 -17.44 -1.64 29.18
N ILE A 262 -16.83 -0.56 29.69
CA ILE A 262 -16.21 0.45 28.84
C ILE A 262 -15.09 -0.23 28.05
N SER A 263 -15.30 -0.44 26.74
CA SER A 263 -14.24 -0.85 25.83
C SER A 263 -13.27 0.33 25.67
N GLN A 264 -12.40 0.54 26.65
CA GLN A 264 -11.31 1.51 26.55
C GLN A 264 -10.32 0.96 25.53
N LYS A 265 -10.50 1.36 24.27
CA LYS A 265 -9.48 1.13 23.25
C LYS A 265 -8.36 2.12 23.52
N ARG A 266 -7.21 1.59 23.95
CA ARG A 266 -6.01 2.37 24.27
C ARG A 266 -4.90 1.99 23.32
N TYR A 267 -4.23 3.00 22.76
CA TYR A 267 -3.11 2.81 21.86
C TYR A 267 -1.79 2.89 22.60
N ASN A 268 -0.88 1.98 22.26
CA ASN A 268 0.46 1.94 22.85
C ASN A 268 1.38 2.93 22.13
N THR A 269 1.22 3.06 20.82
CA THR A 269 2.09 3.88 19.96
C THR A 269 1.24 4.77 19.06
N ALA A 270 1.82 5.89 18.63
CA ALA A 270 1.23 6.76 17.64
C ALA A 270 2.29 7.33 16.70
N ALA A 271 1.97 7.44 15.42
CA ALA A 271 2.75 8.20 14.45
C ALA A 271 2.05 9.53 14.15
N HIS A 272 2.84 10.61 14.07
CA HIS A 272 2.36 11.94 13.74
C HIS A 272 2.77 12.28 12.32
N TRP A 273 1.79 12.56 11.46
CA TRP A 273 2.01 12.98 10.08
C TRP A 273 1.70 14.48 10.04
N GLU A 274 2.76 15.28 10.04
CA GLU A 274 2.70 16.73 9.87
C GLU A 274 3.05 17.05 8.41
N GLU A 275 2.42 18.09 7.87
CA GLU A 275 2.82 18.73 6.60
C GLU A 275 4.06 19.61 6.82
#